data_AF-A0A536KYV0-F1
#
_entry.id   AF-A0A536KYV0-F1
#
_cell.length_a   1.000
_cell.length_b   1.000
_cell.length_c   1.000
_cell.angle_alpha   90.00
_cell.angle_beta   90.00
_cell.angle_gamma   90.00
#
_symmetry.space_group_name_H-M   'P 1'
#
loop_
_entity.id
_entity.type
_entity.pdbx_description
1 polymer ?
#
loop_
_entity_poly.entity_id
_entity_poly.type
_entity_poly.pdbx_seq_one_letter_code
_entity_poly.pdbx_strand_id
1 'polypeptide(L)'
;MLAIVVVLIPLAGFYVIEAFLASNPLLRIELRSLPVLPVAIWTLWFEKSRPLERQRPLIRVAGRIALLVLVMAFAVAILGIGLNWLYDPTRVI
;
A
#
# COMPACT_ATOMS: atom_id res chain seq x y z
N MET A 1 21.47 -3.24 -17.66
CA MET A 1 20.24 -4.05 -17.44
C MET A 1 20.50 -5.21 -16.47
N LEU A 2 21.51 -6.07 -16.71
CA LEU A 2 21.86 -7.19 -15.83
C LEU A 2 22.15 -6.78 -14.37
N ALA A 3 22.98 -5.75 -14.15
CA ALA A 3 23.32 -5.28 -12.81
C ALA A 3 22.10 -4.81 -11.99
N ILE A 4 21.11 -4.21 -12.66
CA ILE A 4 19.85 -3.78 -12.02
C ILE A 4 19.05 -5.00 -11.57
N VAL A 5 18.93 -6.02 -12.42
CA VAL A 5 18.21 -7.26 -12.09
C VAL A 5 18.88 -7.98 -10.92
N VAL A 6 20.21 -8.06 -10.90
CA VAL A 6 20.99 -8.68 -9.82
C VAL A 6 20.77 -8.00 -8.47
N VAL A 7 20.50 -6.69 -8.45
CA VAL A 7 20.22 -5.94 -7.21
C VAL A 7 18.74 -5.99 -6.84
N LEU A 8 17.83 -5.86 -7.81
CA LEU A 8 16.39 -5.79 -7.55
C LEU A 8 15.79 -7.12 -7.09
N ILE A 9 16.27 -8.26 -7.61
CA ILE A 9 15.79 -9.58 -7.19
C ILE A 9 16.00 -9.82 -5.69
N PRO A 10 17.23 -9.72 -5.13
CA PRO A 10 17.45 -9.92 -3.71
C PRO A 10 16.75 -8.86 -2.86
N LEU A 11 16.64 -7.62 -3.33
CA LEU A 11 15.89 -6.57 -2.63
C LEU A 11 14.39 -6.90 -2.55
N ALA A 12 13.80 -7.38 -3.65
CA ALA A 12 12.41 -7.81 -3.68
C ALA A 12 12.19 -9.04 -2.78
N GLY A 13 13.12 -10.00 -2.79
CA GLY A 13 13.08 -11.15 -1.89
C GLY A 13 13.13 -10.73 -0.42
N PHE A 14 14.06 -9.84 -0.07
CA PHE A 14 14.18 -9.28 1.29
C PHE A 14 12.90 -8.57 1.71
N TYR A 15 12.36 -7.71 0.85
CA TYR A 15 11.09 -7.02 1.08
C TYR A 15 9.94 -7.99 1.35
N VAL A 16 9.80 -9.06 0.55
CA VAL A 16 8.74 -10.06 0.75
C VAL A 16 8.93 -10.77 2.09
N ILE A 17 10.15 -11.20 2.42
CA ILE A 17 10.45 -11.85 3.71
C ILE A 17 10.04 -10.96 4.87
N GLU A 18 10.47 -9.70 4.89
CA GLU A 18 10.15 -8.76 5.96
C GLU A 18 8.64 -8.47 6.04
N ALA A 19 7.94 -8.38 4.91
CA ALA A 19 6.49 -8.18 4.88
C ALA A 19 5.72 -9.30 5.59
N PHE A 20 6.27 -10.53 5.66
CA PHE A 20 5.61 -11.67 6.31
C PHE A 20 6.19 -12.04 7.66
N LEU A 21 7.51 -11.92 7.83
CA LEU A 21 8.25 -12.50 8.96
C LEU A 21 8.89 -11.46 9.89
N ALA A 22 8.84 -10.16 9.56
CA ALA A 22 9.38 -9.13 10.44
C ALA A 22 8.80 -9.27 11.85
N SER A 23 9.64 -9.19 12.89
CA SER A 23 9.23 -9.38 14.29
C SER A 23 8.22 -8.32 14.75
N ASN A 24 8.35 -7.09 14.24
CA ASN A 24 7.46 -5.99 14.56
C ASN A 24 6.17 -6.05 13.69
N PRO A 25 4.98 -6.19 14.31
CA PRO A 25 3.72 -6.22 13.57
C PRO A 25 3.44 -4.94 12.77
N LEU A 26 3.88 -3.77 13.24
CA LEU A 26 3.70 -2.51 12.53
C LEU A 26 4.48 -2.50 11.21
N LEU A 27 5.72 -3.03 11.21
CA LEU A 27 6.52 -3.14 9.99
C LEU A 27 5.87 -4.07 8.97
N ARG A 28 5.31 -5.21 9.40
CA ARG A 28 4.56 -6.11 8.49
C ARG A 28 3.37 -5.42 7.85
N ILE A 29 2.62 -4.64 8.65
CA ILE A 29 1.43 -3.90 8.20
C ILE A 29 1.81 -2.84 7.15
N GLU A 30 2.84 -2.05 7.45
CA GLU A 30 3.34 -1.02 6.54
C GLU A 30 3.83 -1.62 5.24
N LEU A 31 4.69 -2.64 5.31
CA LEU A 31 5.22 -3.30 4.12
C LEU A 31 4.10 -3.89 3.26
N ARG A 32 3.10 -4.57 3.82
CA ARG A 32 2.00 -5.15 3.03
C ARG A 32 1.11 -4.11 2.34
N SER A 33 0.99 -2.91 2.92
CA SER A 33 0.12 -1.84 2.40
C SER A 33 0.85 -0.88 1.45
N LEU A 34 2.19 -0.77 1.55
CA LEU A 34 3.00 0.14 0.74
C LEU A 34 2.85 -0.03 -0.78
N PRO A 35 2.73 -1.24 -1.36
CA PRO A 35 2.52 -1.42 -2.80
C PRO A 35 1.19 -0.86 -3.32
N VAL A 36 0.21 -0.63 -2.43
CA VAL A 36 -1.08 -0.05 -2.83
C VAL A 36 -0.93 1.44 -3.14
N LEU A 37 0.01 2.13 -2.49
CA LEU A 37 0.21 3.57 -2.64
C LEU A 37 0.45 4.03 -4.10
N PRO A 38 1.40 3.45 -4.88
CA PRO A 38 1.60 3.87 -6.27
C PRO A 38 0.36 3.61 -7.14
N VAL A 39 -0.37 2.51 -6.92
CA VAL A 39 -1.61 2.20 -7.65
C VAL A 39 -2.72 3.19 -7.28
N ALA A 40 -2.87 3.51 -6.00
CA ALA A 40 -3.83 4.49 -5.53
C ALA A 40 -3.52 5.88 -6.12
N ILE A 41 -2.26 6.33 -6.08
CA ILE A 41 -1.83 7.59 -6.69
C ILE A 41 -2.11 7.57 -8.19
N TRP A 42 -1.72 6.50 -8.89
CA TRP A 42 -1.93 6.38 -10.33
C TRP A 42 -3.40 6.58 -10.70
N THR A 43 -4.26 5.77 -10.09
CA THR A 43 -5.70 5.82 -10.36
C THR A 43 -6.25 7.21 -10.00
N LEU A 44 -5.84 7.80 -8.88
CA LEU A 44 -6.39 9.07 -8.38
C LEU A 44 -5.98 10.29 -9.20
N TRP A 45 -4.77 10.28 -9.77
CA TRP A 45 -4.22 11.44 -10.47
C TRP A 45 -4.27 11.36 -12.00
N PHE A 46 -4.17 10.17 -12.57
CA PHE A 46 -3.99 9.98 -14.02
C PHE A 46 -5.22 9.42 -14.74
N GLU A 47 -6.22 8.94 -14.00
CA GLU A 47 -7.47 8.45 -14.59
C GLU A 47 -8.37 9.63 -15.00
N LYS A 48 -8.56 9.80 -16.32
CA LYS A 48 -9.23 10.96 -16.95
C LYS A 48 -10.76 11.00 -16.81
N SER A 49 -11.36 9.96 -16.22
CA SER A 49 -12.81 9.78 -16.10
C SER A 49 -13.35 10.19 -14.72
N ARG A 50 -12.58 10.95 -13.92
CA ARG A 50 -12.90 11.17 -12.50
C ARG A 50 -13.97 12.28 -12.35
N PRO A 51 -15.05 12.05 -11.58
CA PRO A 51 -16.11 13.05 -11.36
C PRO A 51 -15.61 14.36 -10.73
N LEU A 52 -14.46 14.32 -10.05
CA LEU A 52 -13.80 15.47 -9.42
C LEU A 52 -13.08 16.41 -10.40
N GLU A 53 -12.92 16.05 -11.67
CA GLU A 53 -12.20 16.88 -12.65
C GLU A 53 -12.97 18.11 -13.10
N ARG A 54 -14.31 18.12 -12.92
CA ARG A 54 -15.19 19.26 -13.22
C ARG A 54 -15.23 20.31 -12.10
N GLN A 55 -14.63 20.01 -10.94
CA GLN A 55 -14.68 20.87 -9.76
C GLN A 55 -13.56 21.91 -9.73
N ARG A 56 -13.69 22.92 -8.86
CA ARG A 56 -12.63 23.90 -8.60
C ARG A 56 -11.32 23.19 -8.20
N PRO A 57 -10.14 23.70 -8.62
CA PRO A 57 -8.86 23.00 -8.46
C PRO A 57 -8.55 22.62 -7.00
N LEU A 58 -8.96 23.46 -6.04
CA LEU A 58 -8.75 23.25 -4.61
C LEU A 58 -9.60 22.09 -4.08
N ILE A 59 -10.87 21.99 -4.50
CA ILE A 59 -11.79 20.90 -4.16
C ILE A 59 -11.31 19.59 -4.78
N ARG A 60 -10.80 19.64 -6.02
CA ARG A 60 -10.23 18.48 -6.71
C ARG A 60 -9.03 17.89 -5.97
N VAL A 61 -8.10 18.73 -5.53
CA VAL A 61 -6.91 18.27 -4.78
C VAL A 61 -7.30 17.73 -3.41
N ALA A 62 -8.15 18.44 -2.67
CA ALA A 62 -8.63 17.98 -1.36
C ALA A 62 -9.36 16.63 -1.47
N GLY A 63 -10.23 16.46 -2.48
CA GLY A 63 -10.94 15.21 -2.72
C GLY A 63 -10.00 14.05 -3.09
N ARG A 64 -8.96 14.30 -3.90
CA ARG A 64 -7.95 13.29 -4.22
C ARG A 64 -7.14 12.87 -3.01
N ILE A 65 -6.76 13.81 -2.15
CA ILE A 65 -6.04 13.52 -0.89
C ILE A 65 -6.93 12.73 0.06
N ALA A 66 -8.18 13.16 0.26
CA ALA A 66 -9.12 12.45 1.13
C ALA A 66 -9.36 11.02 0.65
N LEU A 67 -9.53 10.82 -0.67
CA LEU A 67 -9.72 9.50 -1.26
C LEU A 67 -8.44 8.65 -1.18
N LEU A 68 -7.25 9.25 -1.32
CA LEU A 68 -5.98 8.57 -1.11
C LEU A 68 -5.87 8.04 0.32
N VAL A 69 -6.15 8.90 1.31
CA VAL A 69 -6.13 8.51 2.73
C VAL A 69 -7.13 7.39 2.99
N LEU A 70 -8.34 7.48 2.42
CA LEU A 70 -9.35 6.44 2.59
C LEU A 70 -8.92 5.09 2.00
N VAL A 71 -8.34 5.09 0.79
CA VAL A 71 -7.83 3.87 0.14
C VAL A 71 -6.68 3.28 0.95
N MET A 72 -5.75 4.11 1.44
CA MET A 72 -4.65 3.64 2.27
C MET A 72 -5.13 3.09 3.61
N ALA A 73 -6.09 3.73 4.26
CA ALA A 73 -6.70 3.22 5.49
C ALA A 73 -7.37 1.86 5.27
N PHE A 74 -8.06 1.69 4.14
CA PHE A 74 -8.67 0.41 3.76
C PHE A 74 -7.62 -0.67 3.47
N ALA A 75 -6.54 -0.33 2.76
CA ALA A 75 -5.43 -1.24 2.51
C ALA A 75 -4.74 -1.68 3.81
N VAL A 76 -4.51 -0.74 4.74
CA VAL A 76 -3.97 -1.05 6.07
C VAL A 76 -4.91 -1.96 6.84
N ALA A 77 -6.23 -1.71 6.79
CA ALA A 77 -7.21 -2.55 7.49
C ALA A 77 -7.22 -3.99 6.95
N ILE A 78 -7.24 -4.18 5.63
CA ILE A 78 -7.35 -5.51 5.02
C ILE A 78 -5.99 -6.22 4.94
N LEU A 79 -5.03 -5.61 4.23
CA LEU A 79 -3.74 -6.23 3.93
C LEU A 79 -2.79 -6.15 5.12
N GLY A 80 -2.89 -5.08 5.91
CA GLY A 80 -2.12 -4.95 7.14
C GLY A 80 -2.73 -5.77 8.26
N ILE A 81 -3.75 -5.21 8.89
CA ILE A 81 -4.37 -5.73 10.11
C ILE A 81 -5.02 -7.08 9.86
N GLY A 82 -5.82 -7.23 8.80
CA GLY A 82 -6.52 -8.47 8.47
C GLY A 82 -5.56 -9.65 8.24
N LEU A 83 -4.54 -9.47 7.42
CA LEU A 83 -3.52 -10.51 7.22
C LEU A 83 -2.66 -10.71 8.46
N ASN A 84 -2.34 -9.65 9.22
CA ASN A 84 -1.60 -9.82 10.46
C ASN A 84 -2.41 -10.64 11.47
N TRP A 85 -3.73 -10.41 11.55
CA TRP A 85 -4.68 -11.16 12.36
C TRP A 85 -4.79 -12.63 11.92
N LEU A 86 -4.83 -12.89 10.61
CA LEU A 86 -4.93 -14.25 10.06
C LEU A 86 -3.67 -15.09 10.26
N TYR A 87 -2.50 -14.47 10.13
CA TYR A 87 -1.19 -15.15 10.20
C TYR A 87 -0.47 -14.98 11.54
N ASP A 88 -1.15 -14.49 12.57
CA ASP A 88 -0.54 -14.34 13.90
C ASP A 88 -0.36 -15.72 14.56
N PRO A 89 0.89 -16.20 14.75
CA PRO A 89 1.15 -17.50 15.34
C PRO A 89 0.75 -17.58 16.82
N THR A 90 0.52 -16.43 17.49
CA THR A 90 0.10 -16.37 18.89
C THR A 90 -1.42 -16.50 19.08
N ARG A 91 -2.19 -16.59 17.98
CA ARG A 91 -3.65 -16.79 18.00
C ARG A 91 -4.11 -18.24 18.14
N VAL A 92 -3.18 -19.19 18.27
CA VAL A 92 -3.53 -20.58 18.56
C VAL A 92 -3.86 -20.68 20.06
N ILE A 93 -5.15 -20.62 20.38
CA ILE A 93 -5.73 -21.18 21.61
C ILE A 93 -6.45 -22.46 21.21
#